data_AF-A0A2D4YAT8-F1
#
_entry.id   AF-A0A2D4YAT8-F1
#
_cell.length_a   1.000
_cell.length_b   1.000
_cell.length_c   1.000
_cell.angle_alpha   90.00
_cell.angle_beta   90.00
_cell.angle_gamma   90.00
#
_symmetry.space_group_name_H-M   'P 1'
#
loop_
_entity.id
_entity.type
_entity.pdbx_description
1 polymer ?
#
loop_
_entity_poly.entity_id
_entity_poly.type
_entity_poly.pdbx_seq_one_letter_code
_entity_poly.pdbx_strand_id
1 'polypeptide(L)'
;MIIISIAIIGFVAMILFGVSIMGTKTDCAYFGKHLALGTWSKCHKDGSYVEHKITEQYMLILTTKRPDEIIIFGNKVLDENLISYQLKNGTKILTDNDTLVTIEHSSNKIVLMSTWGFNKYELNKAEFDYEEIDSTNLKLWKKKTLTEFHKRAESKKCPDLRTVKEKAEVEKVTPELKLEELEDIRIENIEN
;
A
#
# COMPACT_ATOMS: atom_id res chain seq x y z
N MET A 1 -52.87 -33.06 41.22
CA MET A 1 -51.44 -33.20 40.88
C MET A 1 -51.24 -33.35 39.36
N ILE A 2 -51.83 -32.44 38.56
CA ILE A 2 -51.82 -32.51 37.07
C ILE A 2 -51.36 -31.18 36.45
N ILE A 3 -51.44 -30.08 37.21
CA ILE A 3 -51.14 -28.72 36.71
C ILE A 3 -49.62 -28.47 36.57
N ILE A 4 -48.78 -29.17 37.35
CA ILE A 4 -47.32 -28.98 37.33
C ILE A 4 -46.67 -29.59 36.07
N SER A 5 -47.28 -30.62 35.47
CA SER A 5 -46.70 -31.32 34.31
C SER A 5 -46.83 -30.56 32.99
N ILE A 6 -47.82 -29.67 32.86
CA ILE A 6 -48.05 -28.90 31.61
C ILE A 6 -47.07 -27.71 31.50
N ALA A 7 -46.68 -27.11 32.63
CA ALA A 7 -45.74 -25.99 32.65
C ALA A 7 -44.32 -26.38 32.21
N ILE A 8 -43.88 -27.61 32.52
CA ILE A 8 -42.54 -28.09 32.17
C ILE A 8 -42.44 -28.38 30.66
N ILE A 9 -43.50 -28.91 30.05
CA ILE A 9 -43.53 -29.21 28.61
C ILE A 9 -43.53 -27.92 27.78
N GLY A 10 -44.24 -26.86 28.24
CA GLY A 10 -44.21 -25.54 27.59
C GLY A 10 -42.83 -24.87 27.64
N PHE A 11 -42.08 -25.06 28.73
CA PHE A 11 -40.75 -24.45 28.89
C PHE A 11 -39.68 -25.17 28.05
N VAL A 12 -39.75 -26.50 27.93
CA VAL A 12 -38.81 -27.28 27.11
C VAL A 12 -39.04 -27.04 25.61
N ALA A 13 -40.29 -26.84 25.17
CA ALA A 13 -40.57 -26.48 23.78
C ALA A 13 -40.04 -25.08 23.40
N MET A 14 -40.08 -24.10 24.31
CA MET A 14 -39.50 -22.77 24.04
C MET A 14 -37.96 -22.76 24.02
N ILE A 15 -37.30 -23.66 24.74
CA ILE A 15 -35.83 -23.78 24.66
C ILE A 15 -35.41 -24.51 23.38
N LEU A 16 -36.18 -25.49 22.89
CA LEU A 16 -35.86 -26.20 21.64
C LEU A 16 -36.15 -25.39 20.37
N PHE A 17 -37.17 -24.52 20.37
CA PHE A 17 -37.42 -23.60 19.26
C PHE A 17 -36.60 -22.29 19.34
N GLY A 18 -36.08 -21.92 20.51
CA GLY A 18 -35.25 -20.72 20.71
C GLY A 18 -33.80 -20.85 20.24
N VAL A 19 -33.29 -22.06 19.98
CA VAL A 19 -31.88 -22.30 19.59
C VAL A 19 -31.71 -22.56 18.08
N SER A 20 -32.80 -22.64 17.30
CA SER A 20 -32.74 -22.88 15.84
C SER A 20 -32.92 -21.63 14.97
N ILE A 21 -32.78 -20.45 15.58
CA ILE A 21 -32.46 -19.21 14.85
C ILE A 21 -31.12 -18.67 15.37
N MET A 22 -30.15 -19.57 15.60
CA MET A 22 -28.80 -19.26 15.16
C MET A 22 -28.85 -19.29 13.63
N GLY A 23 -29.54 -18.29 13.07
CA GLY A 23 -29.37 -17.93 11.69
C GLY A 23 -27.87 -17.86 11.54
N THR A 24 -27.35 -18.77 10.72
CA THR A 24 -26.22 -18.45 9.88
C THR A 24 -26.50 -17.02 9.45
N LYS A 25 -25.81 -16.05 10.06
CA LYS A 25 -25.48 -14.81 9.40
C LYS A 25 -24.63 -15.30 8.24
N THR A 26 -25.31 -15.83 7.24
CA THR A 26 -24.87 -15.87 5.86
C THR A 26 -24.25 -14.52 5.67
N ASP A 27 -22.96 -14.57 5.35
CA ASP A 27 -22.05 -13.47 5.06
C ASP A 27 -22.61 -12.57 3.95
N CYS A 28 -23.75 -11.93 4.23
CA CYS A 28 -24.44 -10.95 3.42
C CYS A 28 -23.72 -9.62 3.58
N ALA A 29 -22.45 -9.62 3.16
CA ALA A 29 -21.68 -8.48 2.67
C ALA A 29 -20.28 -8.93 2.13
N TYR A 30 -20.07 -10.16 1.67
CA TYR A 30 -18.87 -10.48 0.87
C TYR A 30 -19.08 -10.12 -0.61
N PHE A 31 -19.45 -8.87 -0.88
CA PHE A 31 -19.22 -8.29 -2.19
C PHE A 31 -17.73 -7.95 -2.29
N GLY A 32 -16.97 -8.90 -2.83
CA GLY A 32 -15.76 -8.73 -3.66
C GLY A 32 -14.82 -7.56 -3.35
N LYS A 33 -14.29 -7.45 -2.12
CA LYS A 33 -13.12 -6.58 -1.90
C LYS A 33 -11.88 -7.27 -2.45
N HIS A 34 -11.14 -6.59 -3.32
CA HIS A 34 -9.89 -7.10 -3.88
C HIS A 34 -8.88 -7.42 -2.76
N LEU A 35 -8.21 -8.57 -2.84
CA LEU A 35 -7.33 -9.09 -1.76
C LEU A 35 -6.17 -8.15 -1.40
N ALA A 36 -5.73 -7.35 -2.36
CA ALA A 36 -4.66 -6.36 -2.16
C ALA A 36 -5.06 -5.12 -1.36
N LEU A 37 -6.34 -4.88 -1.10
CA LEU A 37 -6.77 -3.70 -0.36
C LEU A 37 -6.23 -3.71 1.08
N GLY A 38 -5.64 -2.59 1.50
CA GLY A 38 -5.06 -2.41 2.82
C GLY A 38 -3.64 -1.83 2.80
N THR A 39 -3.00 -1.83 3.96
CA THR A 39 -1.62 -1.34 4.12
C THR A 39 -0.62 -2.48 4.19
N TRP A 40 0.47 -2.28 3.48
CA TRP A 40 1.53 -3.26 3.29
C TRP A 40 2.90 -2.59 3.40
N SER A 41 3.93 -3.36 3.74
CA SER A 41 5.30 -2.87 3.79
C SER A 41 6.33 -3.91 3.35
N LYS A 42 7.51 -3.42 2.99
CA LYS A 42 8.62 -4.25 2.52
C LYS A 42 9.97 -3.59 2.83
N CYS A 43 10.95 -4.42 3.22
CA CYS A 43 12.36 -4.08 3.13
C CYS A 43 12.91 -4.56 1.78
N HIS A 44 13.51 -3.66 1.01
CA HIS A 44 14.26 -4.02 -0.19
C HIS A 44 15.67 -4.48 0.16
N LYS A 45 16.28 -5.21 -0.78
CA LYS A 45 17.64 -5.74 -0.64
C LYS A 45 18.68 -4.65 -0.37
N ASP A 46 18.46 -3.44 -0.89
CA ASP A 46 19.34 -2.30 -0.70
C ASP A 46 19.17 -1.58 0.66
N GLY A 47 18.39 -2.15 1.57
CA GLY A 47 18.11 -1.56 2.88
C GLY A 47 17.02 -0.48 2.85
N SER A 48 16.44 -0.17 1.69
CA SER A 48 15.32 0.77 1.64
C SER A 48 14.03 0.14 2.19
N TYR A 49 13.26 0.94 2.91
CA TYR A 49 11.95 0.56 3.45
C TYR A 49 10.86 1.25 2.65
N VAL A 50 9.81 0.50 2.31
CA VAL A 50 8.69 0.99 1.50
C VAL A 50 7.37 0.57 2.14
N GLU A 51 6.43 1.50 2.19
CA GLU A 51 5.04 1.28 2.62
C GLU A 51 4.08 1.57 1.48
N HIS A 52 3.05 0.73 1.34
CA HIS A 52 1.98 0.86 0.35
C HIS A 52 0.63 0.90 1.06
N LYS A 53 -0.20 1.90 0.82
CA LYS A 53 -1.64 1.86 1.11
C LYS A 53 -2.38 1.68 -0.19
N ILE A 54 -3.07 0.55 -0.35
CA ILE A 54 -3.87 0.24 -1.53
C ILE A 54 -5.33 0.38 -1.15
N THR A 55 -6.02 1.35 -1.76
CA THR A 55 -7.47 1.52 -1.70
C THR A 55 -8.08 1.25 -3.07
N GLU A 56 -9.41 1.27 -3.14
CA GLU A 56 -10.14 1.13 -4.40
C GLU A 56 -9.87 2.30 -5.34
N GLN A 57 -9.56 3.48 -4.82
CA GLN A 57 -9.42 4.73 -5.58
C GLN A 57 -7.96 5.13 -5.81
N TYR A 58 -7.05 4.76 -4.91
CA TYR A 58 -5.65 5.17 -5.01
C TYR A 58 -4.67 4.16 -4.40
N MET A 59 -3.41 4.26 -4.82
CA MET A 59 -2.27 3.66 -4.16
C MET A 59 -1.35 4.76 -3.64
N LEU A 60 -1.08 4.78 -2.33
CA LEU A 60 -0.03 5.61 -1.74
C LEU A 60 1.23 4.77 -1.58
N ILE A 61 2.36 5.35 -1.96
CA ILE A 61 3.68 4.74 -1.77
C ILE A 61 4.60 5.73 -1.06
N LEU A 62 5.21 5.29 0.03
CA LEU A 62 6.23 6.02 0.77
C LEU A 62 7.50 5.19 0.83
N THR A 63 8.66 5.81 0.62
CA THR A 63 9.96 5.10 0.54
C THR A 63 11.08 5.88 1.20
N THR A 64 11.99 5.20 1.89
CA THR A 64 13.19 5.85 2.46
C THR A 64 14.15 6.37 1.41
N LYS A 65 14.01 5.99 0.13
CA LYS A 65 14.77 6.59 -0.97
C LYS A 65 14.31 8.00 -1.33
N ARG A 66 13.06 8.34 -1.02
CA ARG A 66 12.45 9.66 -1.24
C ARG A 66 11.67 10.04 0.02
N PRO A 67 12.40 10.34 1.11
CA PRO A 67 11.81 10.43 2.45
C PRO A 67 10.69 11.47 2.57
N ASP A 68 10.74 12.56 1.81
CA ASP A 68 9.81 13.68 1.92
C ASP A 68 8.67 13.67 0.87
N GLU A 69 8.56 12.58 0.11
CA GLU A 69 7.58 12.41 -0.97
C GLU A 69 6.52 11.37 -0.63
N ILE A 70 5.27 11.68 -0.98
CA ILE A 70 4.18 10.70 -1.03
C ILE A 70 3.84 10.53 -2.51
N ILE A 71 4.08 9.34 -3.03
CA ILE A 71 3.75 9.00 -4.43
C ILE A 71 2.31 8.49 -4.43
N ILE A 72 1.48 9.02 -5.32
CA ILE A 72 0.06 8.66 -5.42
C ILE A 72 -0.26 8.21 -6.85
N PHE A 73 -0.80 7.02 -6.98
CA PHE A 73 -1.42 6.51 -8.20
C PHE A 73 -2.93 6.43 -8.02
N GLY A 74 -3.67 6.56 -9.11
CA GLY A 74 -5.08 6.19 -9.14
C GLY A 74 -5.19 4.68 -9.24
N ASN A 75 -6.17 4.13 -8.54
CA ASN A 75 -6.51 2.72 -8.60
C ASN A 75 -7.93 2.54 -9.08
N LYS A 76 -8.17 1.39 -9.69
CA LYS A 76 -9.51 0.86 -9.92
C LYS A 76 -9.47 -0.66 -9.73
N VAL A 77 -10.39 -1.17 -8.94
CA VAL A 77 -10.65 -2.62 -8.86
C VAL A 77 -11.64 -2.98 -9.97
N LEU A 78 -11.27 -3.95 -10.81
CA LEU A 78 -12.15 -4.55 -11.80
C LEU A 78 -12.02 -6.07 -11.70
N ASP A 79 -13.12 -6.72 -11.31
CA ASP A 79 -13.13 -8.14 -10.95
C ASP A 79 -12.06 -8.45 -9.87
N GLU A 80 -11.14 -9.36 -10.16
CA GLU A 80 -10.02 -9.74 -9.27
C GLU A 80 -8.71 -9.01 -9.61
N ASN A 81 -8.79 -7.96 -10.44
CA ASN A 81 -7.62 -7.21 -10.90
C ASN A 81 -7.57 -5.80 -10.29
N LEU A 82 -6.35 -5.35 -9.99
CA LEU A 82 -6.09 -3.98 -9.57
C LEU A 82 -5.43 -3.23 -10.73
N ILE A 83 -6.16 -2.30 -11.33
CA ILE A 83 -5.65 -1.41 -12.38
C ILE A 83 -5.09 -0.16 -11.71
N SER A 84 -3.78 0.03 -11.80
CA SER A 84 -3.08 1.22 -11.29
C SER A 84 -2.69 2.13 -12.45
N TYR A 85 -2.89 3.44 -12.27
CA TYR A 85 -2.62 4.44 -13.29
C TYR A 85 -2.07 5.73 -12.70
N GLN A 86 -1.24 6.44 -13.45
CA GLN A 86 -0.73 7.73 -13.03
C GLN A 86 -1.86 8.77 -12.97
N LEU A 87 -2.00 9.46 -11.83
CA LEU A 87 -2.92 10.59 -11.71
C LEU A 87 -2.39 11.75 -12.56
N LYS A 88 -3.15 12.15 -13.58
CA LYS A 88 -2.77 13.24 -14.48
C LYS A 88 -2.95 14.59 -13.79
N ASN A 89 -1.86 15.28 -13.53
CA ASN A 89 -1.87 16.75 -13.41
C ASN A 89 -1.22 17.34 -14.69
N GLY A 90 -1.95 17.35 -15.82
CA GLY A 90 -1.47 17.96 -17.08
C GLY A 90 -2.14 17.45 -18.38
N THR A 91 -1.99 18.22 -19.47
CA THR A 91 -2.62 18.08 -20.81
C THR A 91 -2.06 16.96 -21.70
N LYS A 92 -1.61 15.82 -21.15
CA LYS A 92 -1.14 14.69 -21.96
C LYS A 92 -2.18 13.57 -22.08
N ILE A 93 -2.43 13.20 -23.33
CA ILE A 93 -3.32 12.12 -23.75
C ILE A 93 -2.50 10.82 -23.67
N LEU A 94 -2.82 10.01 -22.64
CA LEU A 94 -2.28 8.69 -22.26
C LEU A 94 -0.96 8.68 -21.45
N THR A 95 -0.98 7.97 -20.32
CA THR A 95 0.17 7.63 -19.45
C THR A 95 -0.02 6.21 -18.93
N ASP A 96 1.08 5.47 -18.78
CA ASP A 96 1.15 4.00 -18.63
C ASP A 96 0.30 3.45 -17.47
N ASN A 97 -0.74 2.68 -17.81
CA ASN A 97 -1.53 1.92 -16.87
C ASN A 97 -0.89 0.54 -16.70
N ASP A 98 -0.91 0.01 -15.48
CA ASP A 98 -0.53 -1.38 -15.23
C ASP A 98 -1.70 -2.11 -14.57
N THR A 99 -1.88 -3.37 -14.95
CA THR A 99 -2.81 -4.26 -14.26
C THR A 99 -2.00 -5.18 -13.37
N LEU A 100 -2.29 -5.13 -12.07
CA LEU A 100 -1.69 -5.97 -11.05
C LEU A 100 -2.65 -7.12 -10.75
N VAL A 101 -2.15 -8.35 -10.91
CA VAL A 101 -2.89 -9.58 -10.59
C VAL A 101 -2.34 -10.19 -9.31
N THR A 102 -3.22 -10.72 -8.47
CA THR A 102 -2.81 -11.41 -7.24
C THR A 102 -2.42 -12.85 -7.59
N ILE A 103 -1.16 -13.23 -7.36
CA ILE A 103 -0.67 -14.59 -7.66
C ILE A 103 -0.44 -15.45 -6.42
N GLU A 104 -0.32 -14.83 -5.24
CA GLU A 104 -0.20 -15.51 -3.95
C GLU A 104 -0.79 -14.59 -2.87
N HIS A 105 -1.55 -15.16 -1.93
CA HIS A 105 -2.14 -14.42 -0.82
C HIS A 105 -2.24 -15.27 0.45
N SER A 106 -1.90 -14.67 1.58
CA SER A 106 -2.13 -15.17 2.94
C SER A 106 -2.57 -14.00 3.83
N SER A 107 -2.87 -14.27 5.10
CA SER A 107 -3.24 -13.23 6.06
C SER A 107 -2.16 -12.16 6.27
N ASN A 108 -0.88 -12.50 6.04
CA ASN A 108 0.27 -11.64 6.32
C ASN A 108 1.12 -11.30 5.09
N LYS A 109 0.81 -11.84 3.91
CA LYS A 109 1.59 -11.64 2.69
C LYS A 109 0.68 -11.57 1.47
N ILE A 110 1.04 -10.72 0.53
CA ILE A 110 0.46 -10.75 -0.81
C ILE A 110 1.58 -10.64 -1.85
N VAL A 111 1.42 -11.33 -2.96
CA VAL A 111 2.27 -11.20 -4.13
C VAL A 111 1.44 -10.74 -5.31
N LEU A 112 1.74 -9.52 -5.76
CA LEU A 112 1.13 -8.94 -6.95
C LEU A 112 2.08 -9.10 -8.13
N MET A 113 1.54 -9.33 -9.33
CA MET A 113 2.32 -9.43 -10.55
C MET A 113 1.82 -8.40 -11.55
N SER A 114 2.75 -7.58 -12.05
CA SER A 114 2.51 -6.69 -13.18
C SER A 114 2.23 -7.50 -14.44
N THR A 115 1.14 -7.18 -15.15
CA THR A 115 0.84 -7.78 -16.46
C THR A 115 1.65 -7.14 -17.57
N TRP A 116 2.08 -5.90 -17.40
CA TRP A 116 2.89 -5.20 -18.39
C TRP A 116 4.37 -5.57 -18.31
N GLY A 117 4.94 -5.53 -17.10
CA GLY A 117 6.38 -5.76 -16.87
C GLY A 117 6.73 -7.15 -16.31
N PHE A 118 5.73 -8.00 -16.01
CA PHE A 118 5.91 -9.31 -15.38
C PHE A 118 6.66 -9.28 -14.03
N ASN A 119 6.85 -8.09 -13.45
CA ASN A 119 7.50 -7.89 -12.17
C ASN A 119 6.62 -8.37 -11.02
N LYS A 120 7.23 -9.03 -10.03
CA LYS A 120 6.55 -9.50 -8.81
C LYS A 120 6.80 -8.55 -7.65
N TYR A 121 5.72 -8.16 -6.98
CA TYR A 121 5.70 -7.32 -5.80
C TYR A 121 5.26 -8.17 -4.61
N GLU A 122 6.24 -8.73 -3.91
CA GLU A 122 6.01 -9.40 -2.63
C GLU A 122 5.92 -8.37 -1.50
N LEU A 123 4.75 -8.27 -0.86
CA LEU A 123 4.42 -7.29 0.16
C LEU A 123 3.97 -8.00 1.44
N ASN A 124 4.41 -7.50 2.60
CA ASN A 124 4.00 -8.02 3.91
C ASN A 124 2.92 -7.13 4.51
N LYS A 125 1.96 -7.71 5.22
CA LYS A 125 0.89 -6.95 5.86
C LYS A 125 1.49 -6.00 6.90
N ALA A 126 1.06 -4.75 6.87
CA ALA A 126 1.44 -3.78 7.89
C ALA A 126 0.59 -3.95 9.16
N GLU A 127 1.19 -3.71 10.32
CA GLU A 127 0.51 -3.72 11.63
C GLU A 127 -0.21 -2.39 11.93
N PHE A 128 -0.26 -1.49 10.96
CA PHE A 128 -0.89 -0.17 11.05
C PHE A 128 -1.68 0.09 9.76
N ASP A 129 -2.51 1.13 9.79
CA ASP A 129 -3.19 1.61 8.60
C ASP A 129 -3.03 3.12 8.46
N TYR A 130 -3.07 3.61 7.23
CA TYR A 130 -3.06 5.04 6.95
C TYR A 130 -4.46 5.63 7.08
N GLU A 131 -4.52 6.83 7.67
CA GLU A 131 -5.71 7.68 7.62
C GLU A 131 -6.03 8.08 6.18
N GLU A 132 -7.33 8.24 5.90
CA GLU A 132 -7.80 8.75 4.62
C GLU A 132 -7.22 10.14 4.32
N ILE A 133 -7.08 10.48 3.03
CA ILE A 133 -6.55 11.77 2.61
C ILE A 133 -7.52 12.87 3.05
N ASP A 134 -7.08 13.74 3.97
CA ASP A 134 -7.83 14.92 4.34
C ASP A 134 -7.63 16.02 3.29
N SER A 135 -8.58 16.11 2.35
CA SER A 135 -8.57 17.15 1.32
C SER A 135 -8.80 18.56 1.86
N THR A 136 -9.39 18.71 3.06
CA THR A 136 -9.65 20.01 3.67
C THR A 136 -8.41 20.57 4.38
N ASN A 137 -7.52 19.69 4.83
CA ASN A 137 -6.26 20.05 5.48
C ASN A 137 -5.06 19.22 4.98
N LEU A 138 -4.86 19.22 3.66
CA LEU A 138 -3.86 18.40 2.98
C LEU A 138 -2.44 18.60 3.51
N LYS A 139 -2.09 19.83 3.91
CA LYS A 139 -0.76 20.16 4.44
C LYS A 139 -0.51 19.47 5.79
N LEU A 140 -1.50 19.51 6.70
CA LEU A 140 -1.39 18.85 7.99
C LEU A 140 -1.38 17.34 7.83
N TRP A 141 -2.26 16.79 7.00
CA TRP A 141 -2.30 15.37 6.67
C TRP A 141 -0.94 14.89 6.16
N LYS A 142 -0.41 15.53 5.11
CA LYS A 142 0.90 15.17 4.54
C LYS A 142 2.00 15.17 5.59
N LYS A 143 2.06 16.22 6.43
CA LYS A 143 3.07 16.32 7.50
C LYS A 143 2.95 15.16 8.49
N LYS A 144 1.74 14.84 8.93
CA LYS A 144 1.48 13.74 9.87
C LYS A 144 1.89 12.39 9.25
N THR A 145 1.42 12.12 8.04
CA THR A 145 1.71 10.88 7.29
C THR A 145 3.21 10.63 7.15
N LEU A 146 3.97 11.65 6.73
CA LEU A 146 5.43 11.55 6.60
C LEU A 146 6.11 11.37 7.95
N THR A 147 5.69 12.12 8.98
CA THR A 147 6.27 12.01 10.33
C THR A 147 6.12 10.60 10.89
N GLU A 148 4.94 9.99 10.74
CA GLU A 148 4.70 8.63 11.20
C GLU A 148 5.45 7.59 10.37
N PHE A 149 5.54 7.79 9.05
CA PHE A 149 6.36 6.95 8.18
C PHE A 149 7.83 6.93 8.62
N HIS A 150 8.44 8.08 8.90
CA HIS A 150 9.83 8.15 9.37
C HIS A 150 10.04 7.36 10.67
N LYS A 151 9.14 7.53 11.65
CA LYS A 151 9.20 6.77 12.91
C LYS A 151 9.17 5.26 12.69
N ARG A 152 8.35 4.78 11.74
CA ARG A 152 8.27 3.36 11.39
C ARG A 152 9.49 2.87 10.61
N ALA A 153 10.00 3.69 9.68
CA ALA A 153 11.19 3.36 8.93
C ALA A 153 12.42 3.21 9.85
N GLU A 154 12.59 4.14 10.79
CA GLU A 154 13.66 4.10 11.79
C GLU A 154 13.56 2.89 12.72
N SER A 155 12.34 2.48 13.09
CA SER A 155 12.14 1.31 13.95
C SER A 155 12.36 -0.01 13.22
N LYS A 156 12.03 -0.09 11.92
CA LYS A 156 12.14 -1.33 11.13
C LYS A 156 13.58 -1.75 10.83
N LYS A 157 14.51 -0.79 10.70
CA LYS A 157 15.95 -1.02 10.46
C LYS A 157 16.24 -2.06 9.36
N CYS A 158 15.73 -1.84 8.15
CA CYS A 158 15.97 -2.73 7.02
C CYS A 158 17.48 -2.83 6.68
N PRO A 159 18.11 -4.01 6.78
CA PRO A 159 19.54 -4.15 6.47
C PRO A 159 19.79 -4.12 4.95
N ASP A 160 20.92 -3.53 4.55
CA ASP A 160 21.40 -3.61 3.16
C ASP A 160 22.10 -4.96 2.93
N LEU A 161 21.41 -5.85 2.24
CA LEU A 161 21.82 -7.22 1.90
C LEU A 161 22.51 -7.31 0.52
N ARG A 162 22.85 -6.17 -0.11
CA ARG A 162 23.64 -6.17 -1.34
C ARG A 162 25.07 -6.64 -1.08
N THR A 163 25.62 -7.36 -2.05
CA THR A 163 27.04 -7.71 -2.11
C THR A 163 27.90 -6.48 -2.37
N VAL A 164 29.20 -6.56 -2.06
CA VAL A 164 30.17 -5.48 -2.34
C VAL A 164 30.17 -5.08 -3.82
N LYS A 165 30.06 -6.07 -4.71
CA LYS A 165 29.99 -5.84 -6.16
C LYS A 165 28.74 -5.03 -6.54
N GLU A 166 27.58 -5.42 -6.05
CA GLU A 166 26.30 -4.72 -6.31
C GLU A 166 26.34 -3.28 -5.78
N LYS A 167 27.04 -3.02 -4.67
CA LYS A 167 27.22 -1.65 -4.14
C LYS A 167 28.12 -0.81 -5.05
N ALA A 168 29.25 -1.37 -5.49
CA ALA A 168 30.20 -0.69 -6.37
C ALA A 168 29.61 -0.36 -7.77
N GLU A 169 28.65 -1.16 -8.27
CA GLU A 169 27.95 -0.86 -9.52
C GLU A 169 27.03 0.37 -9.40
N VAL A 170 26.40 0.59 -8.24
CA VAL A 170 25.55 1.77 -8.00
C VAL A 170 26.38 3.06 -7.89
N GLU A 171 27.54 2.99 -7.24
CA GLU A 171 28.46 4.13 -7.13
C GLU A 171 28.99 4.58 -8.51
N LYS A 172 29.22 3.65 -9.44
CA LYS A 172 29.64 3.97 -10.82
C LYS A 172 28.60 4.71 -11.65
N VAL A 173 27.31 4.53 -11.34
CA VAL A 173 26.19 5.12 -12.09
C VAL A 173 25.77 6.47 -11.54
N THR A 174 26.18 6.80 -10.31
CA THR A 174 25.93 8.11 -9.72
C THR A 174 27.11 9.00 -10.06
N PRO A 175 27.02 9.92 -11.06
CA PRO A 175 28.10 10.87 -11.26
C PRO A 175 28.10 11.72 -9.99
N GLU A 176 29.19 11.68 -9.23
CA GLU A 176 29.53 12.82 -8.39
C GLU A 176 29.65 14.01 -9.35
N LEU A 177 28.60 14.82 -9.44
CA LEU A 177 28.72 16.19 -9.93
C LEU A 177 29.70 16.86 -8.96
N LYS A 178 30.99 16.77 -9.27
CA LYS A 178 32.00 17.59 -8.65
C LYS A 178 31.62 19.02 -8.99
N LEU A 179 31.13 19.74 -7.98
CA LEU A 179 30.71 21.13 -8.07
C LEU A 179 31.88 22.07 -8.51
N GLU A 180 33.10 21.53 -8.59
CA GLU A 180 34.33 22.24 -8.94
C GLU A 180 34.49 22.55 -10.45
N GLU A 181 33.61 22.08 -11.34
CA GLU A 181 33.70 22.37 -12.79
C GLU A 181 32.68 23.43 -13.28
N LEU A 182 31.91 24.05 -12.39
CA LEU A 182 30.91 25.08 -12.76
C LEU A 182 31.41 26.54 -12.65
N GLU A 183 32.63 26.78 -12.15
CA GLU A 183 33.18 28.14 -12.00
C GLU A 183 33.83 28.71 -13.27
N ASP A 184 33.97 27.93 -14.35
CA ASP A 184 34.70 28.37 -15.57
C ASP A 184 33.82 28.79 -16.77
N ILE A 185 32.50 28.93 -16.60
CA ILE A 185 31.67 29.61 -17.62
C ILE A 185 31.74 31.12 -17.38
N ARG A 186 32.88 31.70 -17.74
CA ARG A 186 33.04 33.14 -17.90
C ARG A 186 32.19 33.57 -19.09
N ILE A 187 31.03 34.16 -18.83
CA ILE A 187 30.22 34.82 -19.85
C ILE A 187 31.03 36.03 -20.34
N GLU A 188 31.68 35.89 -21.49
CA GLU A 188 32.15 37.05 -22.25
C GLU A 188 30.92 37.80 -22.75
N ASN A 189 30.66 38.96 -22.15
CA ASN A 189 29.69 39.93 -22.64
C ASN A 189 30.07 40.32 -24.07
N ILE A 190 29.17 40.06 -25.02
CA ILE A 190 29.22 40.65 -26.35
C ILE A 190 28.75 42.10 -26.19
N GLU A 191 29.71 43.04 -26.21
CA GLU A 191 29.43 44.47 -26.42
C GLU A 191 28.85 44.67 -27.83
N ASN A 192 27.73 45.39 -27.90
CA ASN A 192 27.24 46.06 -29.12
C ASN A 192 27.46 47.56 -28.97
#